data_AF-A0A970AXS7-F1
#
_entry.id   AF-A0A970AXS7-F1
#
_cell.length_a   1.000
_cell.length_b   1.000
_cell.length_c   1.000
_cell.angle_alpha   90.00
_cell.angle_beta   90.00
_cell.angle_gamma   90.00
#
_symmetry.space_group_name_H-M   'P 1'
#
loop_
_entity.id
_entity.type
_entity.pdbx_description
1 polymer ?
#
loop_
_entity_poly.entity_id
_entity_poly.type
_entity_poly.pdbx_seq_one_letter_code
_entity_poly.pdbx_strand_id
1 'polypeptide(L)'
;MAKETKTMNLNFGPQHPAAHGVLRLILELDGEVIERADPHIGLLHRGTEKLIENKTYTQAVPYFDRLDYVAPMNQEHAFALAIEKLLDIKVPARGSYIRVVFCEIGRILSHILNITTQALDVGALTPSLWGFEEREKLMVFYERVSGSRLHANYFRPGGVHQDFPVGLKEDILDFCKN
;
A
#
# COMPACT_ATOMS: atom_id res chain seq x y z
N MET A 1 49.35 18.01 -0.51
CA MET A 1 48.87 17.34 0.71
C MET A 1 47.48 16.82 0.41
N ALA A 2 47.29 15.51 0.31
CA ALA A 2 45.96 14.93 0.19
C ALA A 2 45.21 15.22 1.49
N LYS A 3 44.03 15.83 1.41
CA LYS A 3 43.18 16.14 2.56
C LYS A 3 42.74 14.80 3.15
N GLU A 4 43.13 14.47 4.38
CA GLU A 4 42.54 13.33 5.09
C GLU A 4 41.07 13.65 5.34
N THR A 5 40.18 13.09 4.54
CA THR A 5 38.73 13.20 4.73
C THR A 5 38.34 12.36 5.95
N LYS A 6 38.05 13.03 7.08
CA LYS A 6 37.46 12.39 8.25
C LYS A 6 35.98 12.13 7.97
N THR A 7 35.67 10.96 7.46
CA THR A 7 34.29 10.50 7.28
C THR A 7 33.65 10.19 8.63
N MET A 8 32.50 10.79 8.92
CA MET A 8 31.68 10.49 10.09
C MET A 8 30.68 9.38 9.76
N ASN A 9 30.59 8.37 10.61
CA ASN A 9 29.58 7.33 10.51
C ASN A 9 28.35 7.70 11.36
N LEU A 10 27.20 7.92 10.72
CA LEU A 10 25.92 8.18 11.37
C LEU A 10 24.98 6.98 11.17
N ASN A 11 24.42 6.48 12.27
CA ASN A 11 23.42 5.42 12.24
C ASN A 11 22.03 6.01 12.42
N PHE A 12 21.29 6.11 11.32
CA PHE A 12 19.89 6.51 11.33
C PHE A 12 19.04 5.26 11.64
N GLY A 13 18.60 5.18 12.90
CA GLY A 13 17.94 3.99 13.44
C GLY A 13 16.45 3.88 13.11
N PRO A 14 15.86 2.69 13.32
CA PRO A 14 14.47 2.37 12.94
C PRO A 14 13.39 3.06 13.79
N GLN A 15 13.77 3.75 14.87
CA GLN A 15 12.82 4.49 15.71
C GLN A 15 12.55 5.92 15.17
N HIS A 16 13.34 6.38 14.21
CA HIS A 16 13.26 7.77 13.74
C HIS A 16 11.97 8.01 12.94
N PRO A 17 11.20 9.08 13.20
CA PRO A 17 9.94 9.35 12.50
C PRO A 17 10.07 9.38 10.96
N ALA A 18 11.14 10.01 10.45
CA ALA A 18 11.40 10.07 9.00
C ALA A 18 11.86 8.73 8.37
N ALA A 19 11.95 7.64 9.14
CA ALA A 19 12.21 6.30 8.60
C ALA A 19 10.94 5.61 8.06
N HIS A 20 9.75 6.17 8.31
CA HIS A 20 8.44 5.63 7.91
C HIS A 20 8.24 4.15 8.25
N GLY A 21 8.58 3.79 9.48
CA GLY A 21 8.56 2.42 9.96
C GLY A 21 9.97 1.94 10.25
N VAL A 22 10.33 0.75 9.75
CA VAL A 22 11.54 0.05 10.16
C VAL A 22 12.61 0.06 9.06
N LEU A 23 13.27 1.21 8.92
CA LEU A 23 14.44 1.37 8.08
C LEU A 23 15.65 1.77 8.93
N ARG A 24 16.78 1.09 8.73
CA ARG A 24 18.06 1.48 9.31
C ARG A 24 19.00 1.89 8.18
N LEU A 25 19.53 3.11 8.24
CA LEU A 25 20.50 3.63 7.27
C LEU A 25 21.82 3.91 7.98
N ILE A 26 22.90 3.28 7.51
CA ILE A 26 24.27 3.66 7.90
C ILE A 26 24.78 4.65 6.86
N LEU A 27 25.06 5.87 7.30
CA LEU A 27 25.51 6.96 6.45
C LEU A 27 26.97 7.30 6.76
N GLU A 28 27.80 7.34 5.71
CA GLU A 28 29.15 7.91 5.75
C GLU A 28 29.08 9.33 5.21
N LEU A 29 29.44 10.29 6.07
CA LEU A 29 29.29 11.72 5.82
C LEU A 29 30.65 12.41 5.80
N ASP A 30 30.90 13.25 4.79
CA ASP A 30 31.93 14.30 4.82
C ASP A 30 31.26 15.66 5.03
N GLY A 31 31.16 16.08 6.29
CA GLY A 31 30.34 17.24 6.67
C GLY A 31 28.85 16.99 6.42
N GLU A 32 28.26 17.73 5.49
CA GLU A 32 26.85 17.61 5.08
C GLU A 32 26.65 16.72 3.84
N VAL A 33 27.74 16.30 3.18
CA VAL A 33 27.67 15.48 1.96
C VAL A 33 27.67 14.01 2.33
N ILE A 34 26.74 13.24 1.75
CA ILE A 34 26.68 11.79 1.89
C ILE A 34 27.62 11.16 0.87
N GLU A 35 28.69 10.52 1.34
CA GLU A 35 29.64 9.77 0.51
C GLU A 35 29.14 8.34 0.25
N ARG A 36 28.53 7.72 1.27
CA ARG A 36 27.92 6.38 1.17
C ARG A 36 26.69 6.25 2.04
N ALA A 37 25.69 5.55 1.55
CA ALA A 37 24.51 5.14 2.31
C ALA A 37 24.31 3.64 2.16
N ASP A 38 24.21 2.93 3.29
CA ASP A 38 23.93 1.50 3.34
C ASP A 38 22.57 1.25 4.04
N PRO A 39 21.51 0.94 3.26
CA PRO A 39 20.19 0.64 3.79
C PRO A 39 20.08 -0.81 4.27
N HIS A 40 20.03 -0.97 5.58
CA HIS A 40 19.69 -2.25 6.20
C HIS A 40 18.17 -2.45 6.25
N ILE A 41 17.69 -3.28 5.33
CA ILE A 41 16.29 -3.72 5.24
C ILE A 41 16.09 -5.11 5.86
N GLY A 42 14.84 -5.57 5.92
CA GLY A 42 14.50 -6.90 6.44
C GLY A 42 13.99 -6.93 7.88
N LEU A 43 13.95 -5.77 8.56
CA LEU A 43 13.37 -5.63 9.91
C LEU A 43 11.86 -5.95 9.95
N LEU A 44 11.17 -5.84 8.81
CA LEU A 44 9.76 -6.25 8.63
C LEU A 44 9.62 -7.55 7.82
N HIS A 45 10.71 -8.29 7.60
CA HIS A 45 10.62 -9.55 6.86
C HIS A 45 9.87 -10.59 7.70
N ARG A 46 8.80 -11.16 7.12
CA ARG A 46 7.90 -12.11 7.80
C ARG A 46 7.89 -13.50 7.16
N GLY A 47 8.76 -13.76 6.18
CA GLY A 47 8.77 -15.05 5.45
C GLY A 47 7.45 -15.34 4.74
N THR A 48 6.78 -14.31 4.21
CA THR A 48 5.43 -14.43 3.63
C THR A 48 5.36 -15.45 2.49
N GLU A 49 6.35 -15.49 1.62
CA GLU A 49 6.46 -16.49 0.54
C GLU A 49 6.46 -17.92 1.09
N LYS A 50 7.20 -18.18 2.18
CA LYS A 50 7.29 -19.50 2.80
C LYS A 50 5.99 -19.93 3.46
N LEU A 51 5.22 -18.97 3.99
CA LEU A 51 3.90 -19.24 4.54
C LEU A 51 2.88 -19.56 3.45
N ILE A 52 3.00 -18.93 2.27
CA ILE A 52 2.12 -19.17 1.13
C ILE A 52 2.31 -20.58 0.56
N GLU A 53 3.54 -21.11 0.52
CA GLU A 53 3.82 -22.48 0.06
C GLU A 53 3.01 -23.56 0.80
N ASN A 54 2.72 -23.31 2.08
CA ASN A 54 2.00 -24.25 2.95
C ASN A 54 0.49 -23.99 2.99
N LYS A 55 -0.05 -23.15 2.09
CA LYS A 55 -1.44 -22.72 2.07
C LYS A 55 -2.07 -22.89 0.69
N THR A 56 -3.39 -23.06 0.68
CA THR A 56 -4.14 -23.09 -0.58
C THR A 56 -4.26 -21.67 -1.17
N TYR A 57 -4.49 -21.57 -2.47
CA TYR A 57 -4.62 -20.29 -3.17
C TYR A 57 -5.63 -19.33 -2.52
N THR A 58 -6.80 -19.84 -2.10
CA THR A 58 -7.83 -19.03 -1.42
C THR A 58 -7.38 -18.53 -0.04
N GLN A 59 -6.59 -19.34 0.67
CA GLN A 59 -5.99 -18.96 1.97
C GLN A 59 -4.79 -18.02 1.80
N ALA A 60 -4.18 -17.99 0.62
CA ALA A 60 -3.04 -17.14 0.31
C ALA A 60 -3.42 -15.69 -0.02
N VAL A 61 -4.63 -15.44 -0.54
CA VAL A 61 -5.12 -14.08 -0.90
C VAL A 61 -4.82 -13.01 0.16
N PRO A 62 -5.14 -13.23 1.46
CA PRO A 62 -4.96 -12.20 2.49
C PRO A 62 -3.48 -11.89 2.81
N TYR A 63 -2.53 -12.65 2.29
CA TYR A 63 -1.12 -12.31 2.42
C TYR A 63 -0.75 -11.15 1.48
N PHE A 64 -1.34 -11.11 0.29
CA PHE A 64 -1.09 -10.05 -0.70
C PHE A 64 -1.61 -8.69 -0.23
N ASP A 65 -2.76 -8.66 0.45
CA ASP A 65 -3.31 -7.47 1.14
C ASP A 65 -2.36 -6.82 2.16
N ARG A 66 -1.42 -7.60 2.69
CA ARG A 66 -0.55 -7.21 3.79
C ARG A 66 0.88 -6.94 3.34
N LEU A 67 1.19 -7.14 2.05
CA LEU A 67 2.49 -6.83 1.46
C LEU A 67 2.58 -5.33 1.23
N ASP A 68 1.81 -4.82 0.28
CA ASP A 68 1.57 -3.39 0.12
C ASP A 68 0.26 -3.03 0.84
N TYR A 69 0.42 -2.68 2.11
CA TYR A 69 -0.70 -2.35 3.01
C TYR A 69 -1.40 -1.02 2.67
N VAL A 70 -0.87 -0.26 1.70
CA VAL A 70 -1.42 1.02 1.29
C VAL A 70 -2.46 0.83 0.18
N ALA A 71 -2.25 -0.13 -0.71
CA ALA A 71 -3.15 -0.46 -1.82
C ALA A 71 -3.54 -1.96 -1.83
N PRO A 72 -4.26 -2.45 -0.80
CA PRO A 72 -4.52 -3.88 -0.60
C PRO A 72 -5.29 -4.52 -1.77
N MET A 73 -6.41 -3.92 -2.21
CA MET A 73 -7.20 -4.45 -3.33
C MET A 73 -6.41 -4.52 -4.65
N ASN A 74 -5.44 -3.64 -4.88
CA ASN A 74 -4.59 -3.69 -6.06
C ASN A 74 -3.68 -4.92 -6.02
N GLN A 75 -3.19 -5.31 -4.84
CA GLN A 75 -2.40 -6.53 -4.65
C GLN A 75 -3.26 -7.80 -4.76
N GLU A 76 -4.48 -7.79 -4.21
CA GLU A 76 -5.43 -8.88 -4.43
C GLU A 76 -5.70 -9.08 -5.92
N HIS A 77 -5.86 -7.97 -6.66
CA HIS A 77 -6.15 -8.01 -8.08
C HIS A 77 -5.03 -8.66 -8.87
N ALA A 78 -3.77 -8.29 -8.59
CA ALA A 78 -2.61 -8.88 -9.24
C ALA A 78 -2.54 -10.40 -9.01
N PHE A 79 -2.79 -10.85 -7.77
CA PHE A 79 -2.80 -12.27 -7.44
C PHE A 79 -3.98 -13.03 -8.10
N ALA A 80 -5.18 -12.43 -8.10
CA ALA A 80 -6.35 -13.00 -8.74
C ALA A 80 -6.16 -13.15 -10.26
N LEU A 81 -5.61 -12.13 -10.93
CA LEU A 81 -5.30 -12.18 -12.36
C LEU A 81 -4.26 -13.25 -12.69
N ALA A 82 -3.24 -13.43 -11.84
CA ALA A 82 -2.25 -14.49 -12.02
C ALA A 82 -2.91 -15.89 -11.99
N ILE A 83 -3.79 -16.14 -11.02
CA ILE A 83 -4.51 -17.41 -10.91
C ILE A 83 -5.50 -17.60 -12.08
N GLU A 84 -6.24 -16.55 -12.45
CA GLU A 84 -7.19 -16.59 -13.57
C GLU A 84 -6.50 -16.90 -14.90
N LYS A 85 -5.30 -16.34 -15.11
CA LYS A 85 -4.47 -16.63 -16.28
C LYS A 85 -3.95 -18.07 -16.27
N LEU A 86 -3.59 -18.63 -15.11
CA LEU A 86 -3.15 -20.02 -14.99
C LEU A 86 -4.28 -21.02 -15.22
N LEU A 87 -5.51 -20.66 -14.82
CA LEU A 87 -6.69 -21.52 -14.96
C LEU A 87 -7.48 -21.28 -16.27
N ASP A 88 -7.06 -20.30 -17.08
CA ASP A 88 -7.75 -19.86 -18.31
C ASP A 88 -9.24 -19.54 -18.10
N ILE A 89 -9.55 -18.82 -17.02
CA ILE A 89 -10.93 -18.47 -16.64
C ILE A 89 -11.24 -17.02 -17.06
N LYS A 90 -12.41 -16.82 -17.68
CA LYS A 90 -12.95 -15.47 -17.96
C LYS A 90 -13.85 -15.00 -16.83
N VAL A 91 -13.49 -13.88 -16.22
CA VAL A 91 -14.28 -13.21 -15.18
C VAL A 91 -15.53 -12.55 -15.80
N PRO A 92 -16.70 -12.57 -15.13
CA PRO A 92 -17.88 -11.84 -15.59
C PRO A 92 -17.60 -10.34 -15.78
N ALA A 93 -18.19 -9.72 -16.81
CA ALA A 93 -17.98 -8.31 -17.13
C ALA A 93 -18.25 -7.37 -15.94
N ARG A 94 -19.30 -7.66 -15.16
CA ARG A 94 -19.64 -6.91 -13.94
C ARG A 94 -18.51 -6.96 -12.90
N GLY A 95 -17.93 -8.14 -12.67
CA GLY A 95 -16.80 -8.31 -11.74
C GLY A 95 -15.56 -7.54 -12.21
N SER A 96 -15.30 -7.52 -13.52
CA SER A 96 -14.20 -6.72 -14.08
C SER A 96 -14.39 -5.21 -13.84
N TYR A 97 -15.60 -4.68 -14.04
CA TYR A 97 -15.86 -3.26 -13.81
C TYR A 97 -15.72 -2.86 -12.33
N ILE A 98 -16.24 -3.69 -11.42
CA ILE A 98 -16.12 -3.45 -9.98
C ILE A 98 -14.63 -3.43 -9.58
N ARG A 99 -13.84 -4.39 -10.08
CA ARG A 99 -12.39 -4.43 -9.81
C ARG A 99 -11.68 -3.17 -10.26
N VAL A 100 -11.97 -2.70 -11.47
CA VAL A 100 -11.36 -1.46 -11.99
C VAL A 100 -11.71 -0.28 -11.09
N VAL A 101 -13.01 -0.08 -10.78
CA VAL A 101 -13.43 1.03 -9.90
C VAL A 101 -12.69 1.03 -8.56
N PHE A 102 -12.59 -0.11 -7.89
CA PHE A 102 -11.90 -0.19 -6.60
C PHE A 102 -10.37 -0.11 -6.72
N CYS A 103 -9.76 -0.57 -7.81
CA CYS A 103 -8.33 -0.35 -8.06
C CYS A 103 -8.02 1.12 -8.29
N GLU A 104 -8.91 1.88 -8.93
CA GLU A 104 -8.77 3.32 -9.10
C GLU A 104 -8.91 4.06 -7.76
N ILE A 105 -9.88 3.67 -6.92
CA ILE A 105 -10.00 4.18 -5.55
C ILE A 105 -8.73 3.84 -4.74
N GLY A 106 -8.24 2.60 -4.84
CA GLY A 106 -6.99 2.16 -4.20
C GLY A 106 -5.77 2.96 -4.65
N ARG A 107 -5.72 3.34 -5.94
CA ARG A 107 -4.67 4.23 -6.46
C ARG A 107 -4.74 5.63 -5.83
N ILE A 108 -5.95 6.21 -5.73
CA ILE A 108 -6.14 7.52 -5.08
C ILE A 108 -5.73 7.45 -3.60
N LEU A 109 -6.17 6.43 -2.87
CA LEU A 109 -5.80 6.18 -1.48
C LEU A 109 -4.27 6.12 -1.29
N SER A 110 -3.57 5.46 -2.22
CA SER A 110 -2.12 5.33 -2.20
C SER A 110 -1.40 6.65 -2.47
N HIS A 111 -1.83 7.40 -3.49
CA HIS A 111 -1.22 8.69 -3.79
C HIS A 111 -1.48 9.74 -2.70
N ILE A 112 -2.68 9.77 -2.11
CA ILE A 112 -2.98 10.66 -0.99
C ILE A 112 -2.02 10.37 0.16
N LEU A 113 -1.86 9.10 0.55
CA LEU A 113 -0.93 8.75 1.63
C LEU A 113 0.49 9.18 1.28
N ASN A 114 0.99 8.80 0.10
CA ASN A 114 2.36 9.09 -0.32
C ASN A 114 2.68 10.59 -0.34
N ILE A 115 1.82 11.40 -0.96
CA ILE A 115 2.04 12.85 -1.08
C ILE A 115 1.98 13.53 0.28
N THR A 116 1.01 13.15 1.11
CA THR A 116 0.83 13.76 2.43
C THR A 116 1.93 13.38 3.41
N THR A 117 2.40 12.14 3.41
CA THR A 117 3.53 11.71 4.25
C THR A 117 4.83 12.35 3.79
N GLN A 118 5.05 12.47 2.49
CA GLN A 118 6.21 13.18 1.95
C GLN A 118 6.19 14.67 2.34
N ALA A 119 5.03 15.32 2.26
CA ALA A 119 4.88 16.71 2.69
C ALA A 119 5.16 16.85 4.20
N LEU A 120 4.72 15.88 5.00
CA LEU A 120 4.96 15.84 6.44
C LEU A 120 6.45 15.74 6.77
N ASP A 121 7.22 14.94 6.04
CA ASP A 121 8.67 14.79 6.25
C ASP A 121 9.44 16.09 6.02
N VAL A 122 9.02 16.87 5.04
CA VAL A 122 9.59 18.18 4.74
C VAL A 122 9.16 19.22 5.78
N GLY A 123 8.06 18.97 6.51
CA GLY A 123 7.56 19.80 7.62
C GLY A 123 6.20 20.43 7.38
N ALA A 124 5.52 20.14 6.26
CA ALA A 124 4.18 20.66 5.98
C ALA A 124 3.11 19.82 6.70
N LEU A 125 2.55 20.37 7.78
CA LEU A 125 1.59 19.66 8.64
C LEU A 125 0.13 19.73 8.16
N THR A 126 -0.26 20.78 7.44
CA THR A 126 -1.66 20.98 7.05
C THR A 126 -2.16 20.02 5.96
N PRO A 127 -1.38 19.66 4.92
CA PRO A 127 -1.89 18.79 3.85
C PRO A 127 -2.19 17.37 4.33
N SER A 128 -1.49 16.89 5.36
CA SER A 128 -1.72 15.55 5.91
C SER A 128 -3.08 15.43 6.58
N LEU A 129 -3.48 16.45 7.36
CA LEU A 129 -4.79 16.48 8.01
C LEU A 129 -5.93 16.54 6.98
N TRP A 130 -5.79 17.36 5.94
CA TRP A 130 -6.81 17.45 4.88
C TRP A 130 -6.87 16.18 4.02
N GLY A 131 -5.72 15.66 3.60
CA GLY A 131 -5.68 14.45 2.78
C GLY A 131 -6.18 13.22 3.53
N PHE A 132 -5.93 13.12 4.84
CA PHE A 132 -6.40 11.98 5.63
C PHE A 132 -7.91 12.00 5.87
N GLU A 133 -8.55 13.17 5.85
CA GLU A 133 -10.01 13.29 5.87
C GLU A 133 -10.62 12.71 4.58
N GLU A 134 -10.07 13.07 3.42
CA GLU A 134 -10.51 12.49 2.14
C GLU A 134 -10.21 11.00 2.05
N ARG A 135 -9.05 10.59 2.59
CA ARG A 135 -8.67 9.16 2.70
C ARG A 135 -9.67 8.39 3.56
N GLU A 136 -10.17 8.98 4.63
CA GLU A 136 -11.14 8.38 5.53
C GLU A 136 -12.49 8.14 4.84
N LYS A 137 -12.99 9.11 4.07
CA LYS A 137 -14.20 8.94 3.24
C LYS A 137 -14.07 7.75 2.29
N LEU A 138 -12.92 7.60 1.63
CA LEU A 138 -12.67 6.47 0.74
C LEU A 138 -12.57 5.13 1.49
N MET A 139 -12.07 5.12 2.72
CA MET A 139 -12.04 3.92 3.58
C MET A 139 -13.44 3.47 4.02
N VAL A 140 -14.41 4.39 4.13
CA VAL A 140 -15.82 4.03 4.35
C VAL A 140 -16.39 3.25 3.17
N PHE A 141 -15.97 3.52 1.94
CA PHE A 141 -16.36 2.70 0.78
C PHE A 141 -15.80 1.28 0.86
N TYR A 142 -14.57 1.11 1.36
CA TYR A 142 -13.97 -0.20 1.63
C TYR A 142 -14.74 -0.96 2.70
N GLU A 143 -15.09 -0.27 3.78
CA GLU A 143 -15.88 -0.83 4.88
C GLU A 143 -17.25 -1.32 4.40
N ARG A 144 -17.94 -0.52 3.60
CA ARG A 144 -19.27 -0.89 3.10
C ARG A 144 -19.25 -2.07 2.14
N VAL A 145 -18.21 -2.21 1.32
CA VAL A 145 -18.14 -3.29 0.34
C VAL A 145 -17.61 -4.61 0.92
N SER A 146 -16.70 -4.55 1.89
CA SER A 146 -15.97 -5.73 2.37
C SER A 146 -16.20 -6.05 3.85
N GLY A 147 -16.77 -5.10 4.61
CA GLY A 147 -16.87 -5.16 6.08
C GLY A 147 -15.57 -4.78 6.80
N SER A 148 -14.49 -4.49 6.07
CA SER A 148 -13.18 -4.13 6.62
C SER A 148 -12.67 -2.84 5.98
N ARG A 149 -11.97 -2.03 6.77
CA ARG A 149 -11.52 -0.70 6.33
C ARG A 149 -10.22 -0.73 5.53
N LEU A 150 -9.31 -1.66 5.84
CA LEU A 150 -8.00 -1.75 5.20
C LEU A 150 -7.85 -3.08 4.44
N HIS A 151 -7.79 -4.19 5.18
CA HIS A 151 -7.62 -5.52 4.57
C HIS A 151 -9.00 -6.08 4.19
N ALA A 152 -9.38 -5.88 2.94
CA ALA A 152 -10.73 -6.15 2.44
C ALA A 152 -10.96 -7.62 2.06
N ASN A 153 -9.94 -8.31 1.55
CA ASN A 153 -10.02 -9.68 1.03
C ASN A 153 -11.21 -9.86 0.06
N TYR A 154 -11.43 -8.85 -0.78
CA TYR A 154 -12.66 -8.65 -1.53
C TYR A 154 -12.59 -9.24 -2.94
N PHE A 155 -11.46 -9.08 -3.61
CA PHE A 155 -11.19 -9.74 -4.88
C PHE A 155 -10.77 -11.18 -4.64
N ARG A 156 -11.39 -12.07 -5.40
CA ARG A 156 -11.10 -13.50 -5.36
C ARG A 156 -10.80 -13.99 -6.76
N PRO A 157 -9.99 -15.03 -6.93
CA PRO A 157 -9.84 -15.68 -8.22
C PRO A 157 -11.22 -16.07 -8.77
N GLY A 158 -11.56 -15.59 -9.97
CA GLY A 158 -12.87 -15.75 -10.61
C GLY A 158 -13.79 -14.52 -10.54
N GLY A 159 -13.41 -13.45 -9.83
CA GLY A 159 -14.13 -12.18 -9.81
C GLY A 159 -14.08 -11.42 -8.49
N VAL A 160 -15.25 -11.09 -7.96
CA VAL A 160 -15.42 -10.38 -6.70
C VAL A 160 -16.20 -11.27 -5.73
N HIS A 161 -15.93 -11.15 -4.43
CA HIS A 161 -16.60 -11.97 -3.42
C HIS A 161 -18.11 -11.65 -3.33
N GLN A 162 -18.46 -10.37 -3.35
CA GLN A 162 -19.83 -9.86 -3.22
C GLN A 162 -20.03 -8.66 -4.15
N ASP A 163 -21.27 -8.36 -4.53
CA ASP A 163 -21.59 -7.18 -5.36
C ASP A 163 -21.68 -5.90 -4.51
N PHE A 164 -21.83 -4.74 -5.15
CA PHE A 164 -22.04 -3.47 -4.46
C PHE A 164 -23.26 -3.51 -3.53
N PRO A 165 -23.15 -3.01 -2.29
CA PRO A 165 -24.32 -2.73 -1.48
C PRO A 165 -25.15 -1.59 -2.10
N VAL A 166 -26.45 -1.60 -1.85
CA VAL A 166 -27.39 -0.58 -2.34
C VAL A 166 -26.94 0.81 -1.88
N GLY A 167 -26.97 1.79 -2.78
CA GLY A 167 -26.61 3.19 -2.49
C GLY A 167 -25.13 3.54 -2.68
N LEU A 168 -24.21 2.56 -2.67
CA LEU A 168 -22.77 2.86 -2.72
C LEU A 168 -22.33 3.50 -4.04
N LYS A 169 -23.02 3.17 -5.14
CA LYS A 169 -22.73 3.76 -6.45
C LYS A 169 -23.00 5.27 -6.43
N GLU A 170 -24.14 5.67 -5.86
CA GLU A 170 -24.53 7.06 -5.74
C GLU A 170 -23.54 7.83 -4.86
N ASP A 171 -23.13 7.24 -3.74
CA ASP A 171 -22.17 7.86 -2.81
C ASP A 171 -20.78 8.07 -3.45
N ILE A 172 -20.29 7.10 -4.24
CA ILE A 172 -19.04 7.26 -4.99
C ILE A 172 -19.16 8.37 -6.04
N LEU A 173 -20.31 8.47 -6.72
CA LEU A 173 -20.55 9.53 -7.71
C LEU A 173 -20.60 10.91 -7.06
N ASP A 174 -21.18 11.03 -5.88
CA ASP A 174 -21.23 12.29 -5.15
C ASP A 174 -19.85 12.70 -4.62
N PHE A 175 -19.01 11.74 -4.21
CA PHE A 175 -17.61 12.00 -3.90
C PHE A 175 -16.84 12.58 -5.10
N CYS A 176 -17.09 12.11 -6.33
CA CYS A 176 -16.41 12.62 -7.52
C CYS A 176 -16.89 14.00 -7.99
N LYS A 177 -18.05 14.48 -7.53
CA LYS A 177 -18.60 15.81 -7.92
C LYS A 177 -18.09 16.94 -7.05
N ASN A 178 -17.71 16.63 -5.80
CA ASN A 178 -17.11 17.57 -4.87
C ASN A 178 -15.62 17.74 -5.16
#